data_AF-A0A7X6XHK6-F1
#
_entry.id   AF-A0A7X6XHK6-F1
#
_cell.length_a   1.000
_cell.length_b   1.000
_cell.length_c   1.000
_cell.angle_alpha   90.00
_cell.angle_beta   90.00
_cell.angle_gamma   90.00
#
_symmetry.space_group_name_H-M   'P 1'
#
loop_
_entity.id
_entity.type
_entity.pdbx_description
1 polymer ?
#
loop_
_entity_poly.entity_id
_entity_poly.type
_entity_poly.pdbx_seq_one_letter_code
_entity_poly.pdbx_strand_id
1 'polypeptide(L)' 'ALRAAGFITRDPRVVERKKPGQPGARKKFQFSKR' A
#
# COMPACT_ATOMS: atom_id res chain seq x y z
N ALA A 1 -11.87 19.19 21.11
CA ALA A 1 -12.65 18.85 19.90
C ALA A 1 -11.75 18.43 18.72
N LEU A 2 -10.93 19.33 18.16
CA LEU A 2 -10.18 19.08 16.91
C LEU A 2 -9.19 17.90 16.94
N ARG A 3 -8.52 17.67 18.07
CA ARG A 3 -7.61 16.53 18.23
C ARG A 3 -8.34 15.18 18.24
N ALA A 4 -9.50 15.12 18.89
CA ALA A 4 -10.33 13.91 18.94
C ALA A 4 -10.93 13.59 17.56
N ALA A 5 -11.18 14.61 16.75
CA ALA A 5 -11.62 14.47 15.36
C ALA A 5 -10.48 14.18 14.36
N GLY A 6 -9.22 14.09 14.80
CA GLY A 6 -8.08 13.67 13.96
C GLY A 6 -7.52 14.73 12.99
N PHE A 7 -7.97 15.98 13.05
CA PHE A 7 -7.57 17.04 12.11
C PHE A 7 -6.18 17.64 12.33
N ILE A 8 -5.44 17.19 13.35
CA ILE A 8 -4.12 17.71 13.70
C ILE A 8 -3.00 16.81 13.16
N THR A 9 -3.29 15.52 12.92
CA THR A 9 -2.32 14.54 12.45
C THR A 9 -2.22 14.53 10.92
N ARG A 10 -1.00 14.65 10.40
CA ARG A 10 -0.73 14.44 8.98
C ARG A 10 -0.85 12.95 8.64
N ASP A 11 -1.44 12.67 7.49
CA ASP A 11 -1.52 11.32 6.94
C ASP A 11 -0.12 10.78 6.58
N PRO A 12 0.33 9.68 7.19
CA PRO A 12 1.64 9.07 6.92
C PRO A 12 1.61 8.10 5.73
N ARG A 13 0.46 7.88 5.07
CA ARG A 13 0.36 6.91 3.96
C ARG A 13 1.27 7.30 2.80
N VAL A 14 2.05 6.33 2.32
CA VAL A 14 2.96 6.48 1.18
C VAL A 14 2.74 5.32 0.22
N VAL A 15 2.94 5.57 -1.08
CA VAL A 15 2.85 4.54 -2.12
C VAL A 15 3.99 3.54 -1.93
N GLU A 16 3.63 2.26 -1.82
CA GLU A 16 4.60 1.18 -1.73
C GLU A 16 5.35 0.98 -3.06
N ARG A 17 6.65 0.69 -2.96
CA ARG A 17 7.48 0.43 -4.14
C ARG A 17 7.09 -0.87 -4.86
N LYS A 18 7.23 -0.88 -6.19
CA LYS A 18 7.13 -2.10 -7.00
C LYS A 18 8.31 -3.03 -6.70
N LYS A 19 8.03 -4.33 -6.56
CA LYS A 19 9.06 -5.37 -6.39
C LYS A 19 9.36 -6.03 -7.75
N PRO A 20 10.63 -6.34 -8.07
CA PRO A 20 10.96 -7.06 -9.30
C PRO A 20 10.30 -8.44 -9.29
N GLY A 21 9.86 -8.90 -10.46
CA GLY A 21 9.08 -10.14 -10.58
C GLY A 21 7.61 -10.02 -10.16
N GLN A 22 7.12 -8.81 -9.85
CA GLN A 22 5.71 -8.55 -9.56
C GLN A 22 5.13 -7.46 -10.48
N PRO A 23 3.85 -7.59 -10.90
CA PRO A 23 3.18 -6.53 -11.66
C PRO A 23 2.91 -5.26 -10.82
N GLY A 24 2.86 -5.36 -9.49
CA GLY A 24 2.69 -4.22 -8.58
C GLY A 24 3.42 -4.41 -7.25
N ALA A 25 3.15 -3.56 -6.26
CA ALA A 25 3.78 -3.65 -4.94
C ALA A 25 3.46 -4.96 -4.19
N ARG A 26 2.24 -5.49 -4.41
CA ARG A 26 1.74 -6.72 -3.76
C ARG A 26 1.06 -7.71 -4.70
N LYS A 27 0.63 -7.27 -5.89
CA LYS A 27 -0.06 -8.12 -6.88
C LYS A 27 0.93 -9.16 -7.41
N LYS A 28 0.51 -10.42 -7.52
CA LYS A 28 1.30 -11.53 -8.08
C LYS A 28 0.72 -11.97 -9.42
N PHE A 29 1.56 -12.60 -10.24
CA PHE A 29 1.10 -13.30 -11.44
C PHE A 29 0.33 -14.57 -11.05
N GLN A 30 -0.61 -14.99 -11.90
CA GLN A 30 -1.29 -16.27 -11.74
C GLN A 30 -0.28 -17.41 -11.93
N PHE A 31 -0.31 -18.40 -11.04
CA PHE A 31 0.48 -19.62 -11.17
C PHE A 31 -0.36 -20.71 -11.84
N SER A 32 0.13 -21.27 -12.94
CA SER A 32 -0.42 -22.48 -13.57
C SER A 32 0.47 -23.68 -13.23
N LYS A 33 -0.05 -24.64 -12.46
CA LYS A 33 0.64 -25.91 -12.18
C LYS A 33 0.61 -26.79 -13.44
N ARG A 34 1.70 -27.52 -13.70
CA ARG A 34 1.78 -28.58 -14.71
C ARG A 34 1.68 -29.94 -14.04
#